data_AF-A0A972XSW5-F1
#
_entry.id   AF-A0A972XSW5-F1
#
_cell.length_a   1.000
_cell.length_b   1.000
_cell.length_c   1.000
_cell.angle_alpha   90.00
_cell.angle_beta   90.00
_cell.angle_gamma   90.00
#
_symmetry.space_group_name_H-M   'P 1'
#
loop_
_entity.id
_entity.type
_entity.pdbx_description
1 polymer ?
#
loop_
_entity_poly.entity_id
_entity_poly.type
_entity_poly.pdbx_seq_one_letter_code
_entity_poly.pdbx_strand_id
1 'polypeptide(L)'
;MKPRAAQGGVSLIIVLIMLGVIALMSAATLRNASSNERISNNFRMQVLAQQYAEAALRYCETQLTLADASRVESLREANLSGSAGPSASAWQQRTTWTGAGGSADAGASRTTVPEAVVVSASSAFKPGQLPECVVEKQAVEGGAVYVITARGFSPDYTADARGFSVTGSVRWLQTLVAVQRSVVADPPAEPNLSAGTLTDRTWRRILNPPIH
;
A
#
# COMPACT_ATOMS: atom_id res chain seq x y z
N MET A 1 72.67 43.75 11.26
CA MET A 1 71.84 42.79 10.49
C MET A 1 71.57 41.59 11.40
N LYS A 2 70.31 41.37 11.80
CA LYS A 2 69.93 40.36 12.80
C LYS A 2 69.32 39.16 12.07
N PRO A 3 69.90 37.94 12.17
CA PRO A 3 69.38 36.79 11.43
C PRO A 3 68.03 36.37 12.03
N ARG A 4 66.99 36.32 11.19
CA ARG A 4 65.67 35.77 11.54
C ARG A 4 65.77 34.24 11.56
N ALA A 5 65.85 33.67 12.75
CA ALA A 5 65.85 32.22 12.95
C ALA A 5 64.42 31.63 12.77
N ALA A 6 64.32 30.61 11.91
CA ALA A 6 63.47 29.43 12.05
C ALA A 6 62.01 29.56 12.54
N GLN A 7 61.22 30.52 12.02
CA GLN A 7 59.76 30.61 12.29
C GLN A 7 58.87 29.85 11.27
N GLY A 8 59.43 29.15 10.30
CA GLY A 8 58.66 28.51 9.20
C GLY A 8 58.02 27.14 9.52
N GLY A 9 58.54 26.38 10.48
CA GLY A 9 58.11 24.99 10.72
C GLY A 9 56.81 24.84 11.53
N VAL A 10 56.61 25.69 12.53
CA VAL A 10 55.45 25.61 13.45
C VAL A 10 54.16 26.07 12.77
N SER A 11 54.23 27.06 11.88
CA SER A 11 53.06 27.56 11.14
C SER A 11 52.45 26.47 10.23
N LEU A 12 53.28 25.67 9.56
CA LEU A 12 52.82 24.57 8.70
C LEU A 12 52.06 23.50 9.50
N ILE A 13 52.58 23.13 10.68
CA ILE A 13 51.95 22.13 11.55
C ILE A 13 50.57 22.59 12.00
N ILE A 14 50.43 23.86 12.41
CA ILE A 14 49.14 24.43 12.83
C ILE A 14 48.14 24.43 11.68
N VAL A 15 48.57 24.81 10.47
CA VAL A 15 47.69 24.81 9.28
C VAL A 15 47.24 23.40 8.94
N LEU A 16 48.12 22.40 8.99
CA LEU A 16 47.77 21.00 8.75
C LEU A 16 46.76 20.46 9.78
N ILE A 17 46.93 20.81 11.05
CA ILE A 17 45.97 20.42 12.10
C ILE A 17 44.60 21.08 11.84
N MET A 18 44.57 22.38 11.53
CA MET A 18 43.32 23.10 11.23
C MET A 18 42.61 22.52 10.01
N LEU A 19 43.35 22.24 8.93
CA LEU A 19 42.81 21.57 7.75
C LEU A 19 42.28 20.17 8.07
N GLY A 20 42.99 19.41 8.91
CA GLY A 20 42.55 18.10 9.37
C GLY A 20 41.22 18.15 10.13
N VAL A 21 41.07 19.10 11.06
CA VAL A 21 39.81 19.28 11.81
C VAL A 21 38.66 19.66 10.88
N ILE A 22 38.87 20.60 9.96
CA ILE A 22 37.84 21.03 9.00
C ILE A 22 37.44 19.88 8.05
N ALA A 23 38.41 19.09 7.59
CA ALA A 23 38.14 17.93 6.73
C ALA A 23 37.29 16.87 7.45
N LEU A 24 37.61 16.57 8.72
CA LEU A 24 36.83 15.62 9.53
C LEU A 24 35.40 16.12 9.79
N MET A 25 35.23 17.41 10.09
CA MET A 25 33.89 18.01 10.25
C MET A 25 33.08 17.95 8.94
N SER A 26 33.72 18.27 7.81
CA SER A 26 33.07 18.24 6.49
C SER A 26 32.67 16.81 6.09
N ALA A 27 33.52 15.82 6.36
CA ALA A 27 33.20 14.42 6.08
C ALA A 27 32.00 13.93 6.93
N ALA A 28 31.93 14.33 8.20
CA ALA A 28 30.82 13.99 9.08
C ALA A 28 29.50 14.61 8.61
N THR A 29 29.49 15.87 8.19
CA THR A 29 28.27 16.54 7.68
C THR A 29 27.79 15.93 6.37
N LEU A 30 28.69 15.62 5.43
CA LEU A 30 28.33 14.96 4.17
C LEU A 30 27.72 13.57 4.40
N ARG A 31 28.31 12.77 5.30
CA ARG A 31 27.79 11.45 5.64
C ARG A 31 26.40 11.54 6.27
N ASN A 32 26.20 12.50 7.18
CA ASN A 32 24.90 12.74 7.80
C ASN A 32 23.86 13.22 6.78
N ALA A 33 24.22 14.13 5.87
CA ALA A 33 23.34 14.60 4.80
C ALA A 33 22.89 13.44 3.89
N SER A 34 23.83 12.59 3.45
CA SER A 34 23.50 11.40 2.64
C SER A 34 22.62 10.41 3.40
N SER A 35 22.87 10.20 4.70
CA SER A 35 22.02 9.34 5.54
C SER A 35 20.60 9.90 5.65
N ASN A 36 20.46 11.20 5.89
CA ASN A 36 19.16 11.86 6.00
C ASN A 36 18.38 11.86 4.68
N GLU A 37 19.07 12.02 3.55
CA GLU A 37 18.45 11.94 2.22
C GLU A 37 17.89 10.54 1.94
N ARG A 38 18.66 9.49 2.29
CA ARG A 38 18.19 8.10 2.17
C ARG A 38 16.98 7.82 3.06
N ILE A 39 17.00 8.28 4.32
CA ILE A 39 15.88 8.13 5.24
C ILE A 39 14.64 8.86 4.71
N SER A 40 14.81 10.11 4.25
CA SER A 40 13.73 10.92 3.68
C SER A 40 13.13 10.26 2.43
N ASN A 41 13.96 9.76 1.52
CA ASN A 41 13.48 9.07 0.34
C ASN A 41 12.74 7.77 0.70
N ASN A 42 13.27 6.97 1.61
CA ASN A 42 12.60 5.75 2.09
C ASN A 42 11.24 6.07 2.72
N PHE A 43 11.17 7.12 3.54
CA PHE A 43 9.91 7.57 4.12
C PHE A 43 8.90 7.99 3.04
N ARG A 44 9.34 8.77 2.05
CA ARG A 44 8.50 9.16 0.91
C ARG A 44 7.94 7.95 0.16
N MET A 45 8.75 6.93 -0.10
CA MET A 45 8.28 5.71 -0.77
C MET A 45 7.22 4.97 0.06
N GLN A 46 7.40 4.89 1.38
CA GLN A 46 6.43 4.27 2.27
C GLN A 46 5.09 5.04 2.32
N VAL A 47 5.14 6.37 2.30
CA VAL A 47 3.94 7.22 2.26
C VAL A 47 3.20 7.03 0.93
N LEU A 48 3.91 6.95 -0.19
CA LEU A 48 3.29 6.69 -1.49
C LEU A 48 2.62 5.31 -1.52
N ALA A 49 3.30 4.26 -1.05
CA ALA A 49 2.70 2.93 -0.94
C ALA A 49 1.43 2.94 -0.06
N GLN A 50 1.44 3.69 1.03
CA GLN A 50 0.28 3.88 1.91
C GLN A 50 -0.88 4.57 1.17
N GLN A 51 -0.62 5.68 0.46
CA GLN A 51 -1.63 6.39 -0.30
C GLN A 51 -2.27 5.51 -1.38
N TYR A 52 -1.47 4.69 -2.06
CA TYR A 52 -1.98 3.74 -3.04
C TYR A 52 -2.80 2.60 -2.42
N ALA A 53 -2.43 2.14 -1.23
CA ALA A 53 -3.25 1.16 -0.48
C ALA A 53 -4.60 1.77 -0.09
N GLU A 54 -4.61 3.04 0.34
CA GLU A 54 -5.84 3.78 0.66
C GLU A 54 -6.71 3.97 -0.59
N ALA A 55 -6.11 4.31 -1.73
CA ALA A 55 -6.83 4.44 -2.99
C ALA A 55 -7.50 3.11 -3.42
N ALA A 56 -6.80 1.98 -3.29
CA ALA A 56 -7.38 0.66 -3.55
C ALA A 56 -8.53 0.32 -2.62
N LEU A 57 -8.37 0.60 -1.33
CA LEU A 57 -9.41 0.37 -0.34
C LEU A 57 -10.66 1.21 -0.66
N ARG A 58 -10.49 2.50 -0.98
CA ARG A 58 -11.59 3.38 -1.39
C ARG A 58 -12.25 2.92 -2.68
N TYR A 59 -11.49 2.48 -3.66
CA TYR A 59 -12.04 1.97 -4.91
C TYR A 59 -12.96 0.78 -4.65
N CYS A 60 -12.53 -0.20 -3.87
CA CYS A 60 -13.33 -1.40 -3.62
C CYS A 60 -14.52 -1.13 -2.71
N GLU A 61 -14.39 -0.22 -1.74
CA GLU A 61 -15.51 0.34 -0.98
C GLU A 61 -16.58 0.94 -1.91
N THR A 62 -16.19 1.78 -2.88
CA THR A 62 -17.15 2.38 -3.81
C THR A 62 -17.83 1.33 -4.69
N GLN A 63 -17.09 0.33 -5.17
CA GLN A 63 -17.67 -0.77 -5.95
C GLN A 63 -18.73 -1.54 -5.14
N LEU A 64 -18.53 -1.76 -3.84
CA LEU A 64 -19.53 -2.41 -2.98
C LEU A 64 -20.79 -1.56 -2.74
N THR A 65 -20.75 -0.25 -2.97
CA THR A 65 -21.96 0.60 -2.93
C THR A 65 -22.81 0.48 -4.20
N LEU A 66 -22.24 -0.03 -5.29
CA LEU A 66 -22.98 -0.22 -6.53
C LEU A 66 -23.92 -1.44 -6.46
N ALA A 67 -24.94 -1.42 -7.31
CA ALA A 67 -25.72 -2.62 -7.65
C ALA A 67 -24.77 -3.70 -8.21
N ASP A 68 -25.03 -4.97 -7.90
CA ASP A 68 -24.11 -6.07 -8.23
C ASP A 68 -23.74 -6.13 -9.72
N ALA A 69 -24.73 -5.98 -10.60
CA ALA A 69 -24.54 -5.98 -12.04
C ALA A 69 -23.59 -4.86 -12.55
N SER A 70 -23.52 -3.74 -11.82
CA SER A 70 -22.71 -2.56 -12.15
C SER A 70 -21.30 -2.60 -11.56
N ARG A 71 -20.97 -3.61 -10.75
CA ARG A 71 -19.63 -3.79 -10.21
C ARG A 71 -18.68 -4.31 -11.27
N VAL A 72 -17.39 -4.06 -11.07
CA VAL A 72 -16.34 -4.81 -11.77
C VAL A 72 -16.47 -6.30 -11.50
N GLU A 73 -16.14 -7.12 -12.50
CA GLU A 73 -16.38 -8.57 -12.49
C GLU A 73 -15.88 -9.25 -11.22
N SER A 74 -14.65 -8.96 -10.79
CA SER A 74 -14.04 -9.52 -9.58
C SER A 74 -14.81 -9.20 -8.29
N LEU A 75 -15.57 -8.10 -8.24
CA LEU A 75 -16.30 -7.68 -7.04
C LEU A 75 -17.81 -7.99 -7.09
N ARG A 76 -18.25 -8.74 -8.10
CA ARG A 76 -19.61 -9.29 -8.14
C ARG A 76 -19.81 -10.32 -7.04
N GLU A 77 -21.03 -10.42 -6.51
CA GLU A 77 -21.37 -11.32 -5.40
C GLU A 77 -20.94 -12.76 -5.63
N ALA A 78 -20.99 -13.25 -6.88
CA ALA A 78 -20.54 -14.59 -7.25
C ALA A 78 -19.03 -14.84 -7.03
N ASN A 79 -18.22 -13.78 -7.07
CA ASN A 79 -16.76 -13.83 -6.93
C ASN A 79 -16.29 -13.47 -5.50
N LEU A 80 -17.19 -13.01 -4.64
CA LEU A 80 -16.87 -12.71 -3.25
C LEU A 80 -16.82 -14.01 -2.44
N SER A 81 -15.61 -14.48 -2.13
CA SER A 81 -15.43 -15.67 -1.29
C SER A 81 -16.06 -15.47 0.08
N GLY A 82 -16.98 -16.37 0.45
CA GLY A 82 -17.57 -16.44 1.78
C GLY A 82 -16.65 -17.18 2.75
N SER A 83 -16.17 -16.51 3.81
CA SER A 83 -15.47 -17.21 4.88
C SER A 83 -16.49 -17.72 5.90
N ALA A 84 -16.74 -19.04 5.93
CA ALA A 84 -17.51 -19.67 6.99
C ALA A 84 -16.64 -19.79 8.25
N GLY A 85 -16.63 -18.75 9.08
CA GLY A 85 -15.96 -18.76 10.39
C GLY A 85 -14.43 -18.54 10.34
N PRO A 86 -13.68 -18.90 11.42
CA PRO A 86 -12.27 -18.57 11.62
C PRO A 86 -11.28 -19.41 10.78
N SER A 87 -11.76 -20.07 9.72
CA SER A 87 -10.88 -20.71 8.74
C SER A 87 -10.11 -19.64 7.93
N ALA A 88 -8.96 -20.03 7.36
CA ALA A 88 -7.98 -19.11 6.79
C ALA A 88 -8.58 -18.18 5.72
N SER A 89 -8.83 -16.93 6.11
CA SER A 89 -9.34 -15.86 5.23
C SER A 89 -8.53 -15.78 3.94
N ALA A 90 -9.20 -15.65 2.81
CA ALA A 90 -8.58 -15.63 1.48
C ALA A 90 -7.44 -14.59 1.38
N TRP A 91 -7.54 -13.43 2.03
CA TRP A 91 -6.54 -12.38 2.06
C TRP A 91 -5.25 -12.83 2.75
N GLN A 92 -5.30 -13.81 3.67
CA GLN A 92 -4.10 -14.39 4.30
C GLN A 92 -3.41 -15.43 3.40
N GLN A 93 -4.08 -15.89 2.35
CA GLN A 93 -3.52 -16.85 1.42
C GLN A 93 -2.68 -16.11 0.38
N ARG A 94 -1.42 -16.51 0.23
CA ARG A 94 -0.51 -15.91 -0.76
C ARG A 94 -1.04 -16.05 -2.20
N THR A 95 -1.67 -17.20 -2.49
CA THR A 95 -2.23 -17.55 -3.81
C THR A 95 -3.30 -16.57 -4.28
N THR A 96 -4.07 -15.99 -3.37
CA THR A 96 -5.01 -14.89 -3.66
C THR A 96 -4.33 -13.72 -4.36
N TRP A 97 -3.12 -13.40 -3.93
CA TRP A 97 -2.35 -12.23 -4.36
C TRP A 97 -1.39 -12.52 -5.51
N THR A 98 -1.25 -13.78 -5.93
CA THR A 98 -0.34 -14.20 -7.02
C THR A 98 -1.06 -14.91 -8.17
N GLY A 99 -2.28 -15.45 -7.97
CA GLY A 99 -3.05 -16.16 -9.00
C GLY A 99 -3.60 -15.25 -10.10
N ALA A 100 -4.02 -15.77 -11.24
CA ALA A 100 -4.81 -15.01 -12.21
C ALA A 100 -6.26 -14.88 -11.66
N GLY A 101 -6.81 -13.67 -11.59
CA GLY A 101 -8.19 -13.47 -11.16
C GLY A 101 -9.15 -14.22 -12.09
N GLY A 102 -9.91 -15.15 -11.54
CA GLY A 102 -10.84 -16.02 -12.25
C GLY A 102 -11.79 -16.69 -11.26
N SER A 103 -13.03 -16.91 -11.71
CA SER A 103 -14.24 -17.16 -10.92
C SER A 103 -14.32 -18.49 -10.14
N ALA A 104 -13.19 -19.07 -9.73
CA ALA A 104 -13.17 -20.37 -9.01
C ALA A 104 -12.12 -20.50 -7.88
N ASP A 105 -11.23 -19.53 -7.67
CA ASP A 105 -10.13 -19.64 -6.70
C ASP A 105 -10.09 -18.48 -5.70
N ALA A 106 -9.29 -18.64 -4.63
CA ALA A 106 -9.09 -17.64 -3.56
C ALA A 106 -8.74 -16.22 -4.06
N GLY A 107 -8.32 -16.07 -5.33
CA GLY A 107 -8.06 -14.80 -6.01
C GLY A 107 -9.21 -14.22 -6.85
N ALA A 108 -10.42 -14.80 -6.84
CA ALA A 108 -11.55 -14.34 -7.66
C ALA A 108 -11.97 -12.90 -7.33
N SER A 109 -11.89 -12.50 -6.05
CA SER A 109 -12.17 -11.14 -5.62
C SER A 109 -10.97 -10.19 -5.69
N ARG A 110 -9.80 -10.67 -6.13
CA ARG A 110 -8.64 -9.80 -6.30
C ARG A 110 -8.91 -8.84 -7.45
N THR A 111 -8.87 -7.56 -7.13
CA THR A 111 -9.14 -6.47 -8.06
C THR A 111 -7.92 -5.58 -8.13
N THR A 112 -7.35 -5.45 -9.33
CA THR A 112 -6.33 -4.44 -9.63
C THR A 112 -7.04 -3.12 -9.91
N VAL A 113 -6.64 -2.07 -9.19
CA VAL A 113 -7.26 -0.76 -9.34
C VAL A 113 -6.88 -0.17 -10.69
N PRO A 114 -7.85 0.35 -11.47
CA PRO A 114 -7.54 0.98 -12.75
C PRO A 114 -6.59 2.16 -12.57
N GLU A 115 -5.65 2.31 -13.50
CA GLU A 115 -4.65 3.39 -13.48
C GLU A 115 -5.29 4.79 -13.36
N ALA A 116 -6.45 5.00 -14.00
CA ALA A 116 -7.17 6.27 -13.97
C ALA A 116 -7.64 6.70 -12.56
N VAL A 117 -7.73 5.76 -11.60
CA VAL A 117 -8.09 6.06 -10.20
C VAL A 117 -6.87 6.49 -9.39
N VAL A 118 -5.67 6.12 -9.85
CA VAL A 118 -4.42 6.21 -9.10
C VAL A 118 -3.48 7.29 -9.66
N VAL A 119 -3.58 7.55 -10.96
CA VAL A 119 -2.72 8.47 -11.69
C VAL A 119 -3.57 9.62 -12.23
N SER A 120 -3.17 10.86 -11.92
CA SER A 120 -3.70 12.03 -12.60
C SER A 120 -2.95 12.25 -13.91
N ALA A 121 -3.62 12.81 -14.93
CA ALA A 121 -3.00 13.16 -16.21
C ALA A 121 -1.79 14.12 -16.07
N SER A 122 -1.63 14.76 -14.91
CA SER A 122 -0.55 15.67 -14.55
C SER A 122 0.60 15.03 -13.76
N SER A 123 0.55 13.74 -13.43
CA SER A 123 1.57 13.06 -12.63
C SER A 123 2.53 12.25 -13.48
N ALA A 124 3.83 12.53 -13.35
CA ALA A 124 4.90 11.70 -13.92
C ALA A 124 5.19 10.43 -13.09
N PHE A 125 4.60 10.30 -11.91
CA PHE A 125 4.80 9.16 -11.02
C PHE A 125 3.68 8.13 -11.23
N LYS A 126 3.95 7.18 -12.13
CA LYS A 126 3.17 5.96 -12.29
C LYS A 126 3.80 4.84 -11.45
N PRO A 127 3.03 4.13 -10.61
CA PRO A 127 3.56 3.00 -9.89
C PRO A 127 3.85 1.85 -10.88
N GLY A 128 5.02 1.21 -10.75
CA GLY A 128 5.39 0.05 -11.58
C GLY A 128 4.44 -1.13 -11.40
N GLN A 129 3.81 -1.23 -10.24
CA GLN A 129 2.71 -2.15 -9.96
C GLN A 129 1.51 -1.39 -9.41
N LEU A 130 0.36 -1.54 -10.08
CA LEU A 130 -0.89 -0.91 -9.65
C LEU A 130 -1.33 -1.48 -8.29
N PRO A 131 -1.98 -0.67 -7.44
CA PRO A 131 -2.47 -1.15 -6.17
C PRO A 131 -3.65 -2.12 -6.38
N GLU A 132 -3.86 -2.96 -5.39
CA GLU A 132 -4.81 -4.07 -5.47
C GLU A 132 -5.63 -4.20 -4.19
N CYS A 133 -6.82 -4.76 -4.32
CA CYS A 133 -7.66 -5.10 -3.18
C CYS A 133 -8.22 -6.52 -3.33
N VAL A 134 -8.65 -7.09 -2.21
CA VAL A 134 -9.38 -8.35 -2.10
C VAL A 134 -10.55 -8.08 -1.17
N VAL A 135 -11.73 -8.59 -1.54
CA VAL A 135 -12.94 -8.47 -0.74
C VAL A 135 -13.45 -9.84 -0.37
N GLU A 136 -13.72 -10.03 0.91
CA GLU A 136 -14.35 -11.22 1.46
C GLU A 136 -15.69 -10.89 2.08
N LYS A 137 -16.64 -11.80 1.94
CA LYS A 137 -17.95 -11.69 2.57
C LYS A 137 -17.99 -12.58 3.81
N GLN A 138 -18.37 -12.03 4.95
CA GLN A 138 -18.60 -12.75 6.19
C GLN A 138 -20.07 -12.64 6.54
N ALA A 139 -20.76 -13.78 6.56
CA ALA A 139 -22.13 -13.83 7.03
C ALA A 139 -22.14 -13.66 8.56
N VAL A 140 -22.99 -12.75 9.04
CA VAL A 140 -23.23 -12.50 10.46
C VAL A 140 -24.73 -12.57 10.72
N GLU A 141 -25.14 -12.83 11.97
CA GLU A 141 -26.56 -12.77 12.31
C GLU A 141 -27.11 -11.37 11.99
N GLY A 142 -28.10 -11.31 11.10
CA GLY A 142 -28.72 -10.05 10.67
C GLY A 142 -28.07 -9.35 9.47
N GLY A 143 -27.05 -9.93 8.81
CA GLY A 143 -26.49 -9.33 7.59
C GLY A 143 -25.19 -9.94 7.08
N ALA A 144 -24.45 -9.15 6.29
CA ALA A 144 -23.12 -9.49 5.83
C ALA A 144 -22.15 -8.34 6.12
N VAL A 145 -20.97 -8.69 6.62
CA VAL A 145 -19.83 -7.79 6.77
C VAL A 145 -18.82 -8.12 5.68
N TYR A 146 -18.26 -7.09 5.05
CA TYR A 146 -17.22 -7.23 4.04
C TYR A 146 -15.87 -6.89 4.64
N VAL A 147 -14.92 -7.81 4.53
CA VAL A 147 -13.53 -7.58 4.88
C VAL A 147 -12.79 -7.19 3.61
N ILE A 148 -12.38 -5.93 3.54
CA ILE A 148 -11.64 -5.40 2.40
C ILE A 148 -10.19 -5.30 2.83
N THR A 149 -9.32 -6.04 2.15
CA THR A 149 -7.87 -5.95 2.32
C THR A 149 -7.29 -5.30 1.07
N ALA A 150 -6.49 -4.25 1.24
CA ALA A 150 -5.85 -3.54 0.16
C ALA A 150 -4.34 -3.49 0.34
N ARG A 151 -3.62 -3.53 -0.78
CA ARG A 151 -2.17 -3.35 -0.82
C ARG A 151 -1.78 -2.29 -1.83
N GLY A 152 -0.86 -1.43 -1.42
CA GLY A 152 -0.24 -0.41 -2.26
C GLY A 152 1.25 -0.63 -2.36
N PHE A 153 1.80 -0.28 -3.52
CA PHE A 153 3.19 -0.51 -3.89
C PHE A 153 3.88 0.83 -4.12
N SER A 154 5.10 1.01 -3.58
CA SER A 154 5.87 2.20 -3.93
C SER A 154 6.29 2.16 -5.42
N PRO A 155 6.59 3.32 -6.04
CA PRO A 155 6.93 3.35 -7.46
C PRO A 155 8.17 2.52 -7.86
N ASP A 156 9.09 2.32 -6.92
CA ASP A 156 10.30 1.51 -7.05
C ASP A 156 10.10 0.04 -6.63
N TYR A 157 8.86 -0.38 -6.38
CA TYR A 157 8.55 -1.75 -6.00
C TYR A 157 8.86 -2.72 -7.13
N THR A 158 9.63 -3.75 -6.80
CA THR A 158 9.82 -4.92 -7.66
C THR A 158 9.75 -6.19 -6.82
N ALA A 159 9.27 -7.27 -7.45
CA ALA A 159 9.21 -8.59 -6.84
C ALA A 159 9.97 -9.62 -7.68
N ASP A 160 10.48 -10.67 -7.04
CA ASP A 160 11.06 -11.81 -7.74
C ASP A 160 9.98 -12.70 -8.39
N ALA A 161 10.39 -13.72 -9.15
CA ALA A 161 9.47 -14.64 -9.81
C ALA A 161 8.58 -15.44 -8.85
N ARG A 162 8.91 -15.46 -7.55
CA ARG A 162 8.15 -16.12 -6.48
C ARG A 162 7.24 -15.13 -5.73
N GLY A 163 7.29 -13.84 -6.09
CA GLY A 163 6.49 -12.77 -5.51
C GLY A 163 7.10 -12.10 -4.27
N PHE A 164 8.38 -12.37 -3.93
CA PHE A 164 9.08 -11.73 -2.81
C PHE A 164 9.52 -10.32 -3.17
N SER A 165 9.38 -9.40 -2.22
CA SER A 165 9.81 -8.00 -2.38
C SER A 165 11.34 -7.93 -2.56
N VAL A 166 11.82 -7.38 -3.68
CA VAL A 166 13.26 -7.17 -3.93
C VAL A 166 13.65 -5.71 -3.68
N THR A 167 12.86 -4.78 -4.21
CA THR A 167 13.03 -3.33 -4.00
C THR A 167 11.70 -2.67 -3.67
N GLY A 168 11.76 -1.46 -3.12
CA GLY A 168 10.59 -0.68 -2.75
C GLY A 168 9.88 -1.17 -1.49
N SER A 169 8.61 -0.83 -1.37
CA SER A 169 7.81 -1.07 -0.18
C SER A 169 6.37 -1.42 -0.54
N VAL A 170 5.79 -2.32 0.25
CA VAL A 170 4.37 -2.65 0.21
C VAL A 170 3.71 -2.20 1.51
N ARG A 171 2.51 -1.63 1.41
CA ARG A 171 1.68 -1.26 2.55
C ARG A 171 0.34 -1.98 2.46
N TRP A 172 -0.09 -2.53 3.58
CA TRP A 172 -1.30 -3.35 3.70
C TRP A 172 -2.28 -2.65 4.62
N LEU A 173 -3.52 -2.54 4.18
CA LEU A 173 -4.62 -1.94 4.94
C LEU A 173 -5.81 -2.88 4.92
N GLN A 174 -6.57 -2.86 6.01
CA GLN A 174 -7.81 -3.61 6.11
C GLN A 174 -8.91 -2.77 6.72
N THR A 175 -10.10 -2.92 6.17
CA THR A 175 -11.32 -2.38 6.75
C THR A 175 -12.41 -3.45 6.76
N LEU A 176 -13.30 -3.33 7.74
CA LEU A 176 -14.54 -4.07 7.80
C LEU A 176 -15.66 -3.06 7.59
N VAL A 177 -16.57 -3.37 6.67
CA VAL A 177 -17.71 -2.52 6.34
C VAL A 177 -18.97 -3.37 6.23
N ALA A 178 -20.08 -2.87 6.75
CA ALA A 178 -21.40 -3.34 6.38
C ALA A 178 -21.93 -2.51 5.20
N VAL A 179 -22.80 -3.09 4.38
CA VAL A 179 -23.47 -2.36 3.30
C VAL A 179 -24.96 -2.41 3.55
N GLN A 180 -25.56 -1.26 3.83
CA GLN A 180 -27.00 -1.14 3.97
C GLN A 180 -27.62 -0.79 2.62
N ARG A 181 -28.47 -1.70 2.11
CA ARG A 181 -29.22 -1.51 0.86
C ARG A 181 -30.68 -1.23 1.23
N SER A 182 -31.27 -0.18 0.66
CA SER A 182 -32.69 0.06 0.81
C SER A 182 -33.45 -0.95 -0.06
N VAL A 183 -34.30 -1.75 0.57
CA VAL A 183 -35.30 -2.55 -0.13
C VAL A 183 -36.44 -1.58 -0.43
N VAL A 184 -36.42 -0.95 -1.60
CA VAL A 184 -37.61 -0.24 -2.08
C VAL A 184 -38.67 -1.32 -2.28
N ALA A 185 -39.74 -1.25 -1.49
CA ALA A 185 -40.81 -2.24 -1.51
C ALA A 185 -41.65 -2.11 -2.79
N ASP A 186 -41.27 -2.86 -3.83
CA ASP A 186 -42.13 -3.41 -4.90
C ASP A 186 -41.28 -4.11 -5.99
N PRO A 187 -41.59 -5.32 -6.48
CA PRO A 187 -41.80 -6.59 -5.77
C PRO A 187 -40.44 -7.05 -5.14
N PRO A 188 -40.17 -8.30 -4.69
CA PRO A 188 -38.88 -8.62 -4.06
C PRO A 188 -37.77 -8.67 -5.10
N ALA A 189 -37.24 -7.50 -5.47
CA ALA A 189 -35.94 -7.42 -6.10
C ALA A 189 -34.93 -7.99 -5.10
N GLU A 190 -34.13 -8.95 -5.54
CA GLU A 190 -33.08 -9.52 -4.70
C GLU A 190 -32.23 -8.39 -4.09
N PRO A 191 -31.84 -8.49 -2.80
CA PRO A 191 -31.18 -7.42 -2.07
C PRO A 191 -29.89 -6.91 -2.75
N ASN A 192 -29.31 -7.68 -3.68
CA ASN A 192 -28.07 -7.34 -4.37
C ASN A 192 -28.27 -6.41 -5.59
N LEU A 193 -29.52 -6.14 -6.00
CA LEU A 193 -29.84 -5.37 -7.20
C LEU A 193 -29.89 -3.84 -6.99
N SER A 194 -30.01 -3.36 -5.75
CA SER A 194 -30.07 -1.92 -5.44
C SER A 194 -28.71 -1.37 -5.02
N ALA A 195 -28.45 -0.08 -5.28
CA ALA A 195 -27.28 0.60 -4.70
C ALA A 195 -27.36 0.61 -3.17
N GLY A 196 -26.21 0.58 -2.50
CA GLY A 196 -26.09 0.54 -1.05
C GLY A 196 -25.23 1.67 -0.49
N THR A 197 -25.38 1.93 0.79
CA THR A 197 -24.54 2.87 1.54
C THR A 197 -23.68 2.08 2.52
N LEU A 198 -22.40 2.46 2.65
CA LEU A 198 -21.51 1.86 3.64
C LEU A 198 -21.96 2.25 5.06
N THR A 199 -22.06 1.27 5.94
CA THR A 199 -22.34 1.44 7.36
C THR A 199 -21.29 0.69 8.18
N ASP A 200 -21.13 1.09 9.43
CA ASP A 200 -20.23 0.43 10.40
C ASP A 200 -18.80 0.17 9.88
N ARG A 201 -18.09 1.25 9.53
CA ARG A 201 -16.73 1.20 9.00
C ARG A 201 -15.71 1.12 10.12
N THR A 202 -15.08 -0.03 10.26
CA THR A 202 -14.01 -0.24 11.24
C THR A 202 -12.66 -0.43 10.56
N TRP A 203 -11.64 0.29 11.04
CA TRP A 203 -10.27 0.16 10.57
C TRP A 203 -9.52 -0.91 11.36
N ARG A 204 -8.74 -1.74 10.65
CA ARG A 204 -7.85 -2.71 11.26
C ARG A 204 -6.44 -2.58 10.74
N ARG A 205 -5.49 -2.58 11.68
CA ARG A 205 -4.07 -2.72 11.34
C ARG A 205 -3.77 -4.19 11.13
N ILE A 206 -3.32 -4.55 9.93
CA ILE A 206 -2.79 -5.90 9.68
C ILE A 206 -1.43 -5.99 10.36
N LEU A 207 -1.33 -6.87 11.36
CA LEU A 207 -0.09 -7.12 12.09
C LEU A 207 0.84 -8.10 11.37
N ASN A 208 0.26 -9.03 10.59
CA ASN A 208 1.01 -10.03 9.85
C ASN A 208 0.34 -10.24 8.47
N PRO A 209 0.73 -9.46 7.44
CA PRO A 209 0.21 -9.67 6.10
C PRO A 209 0.73 -11.02 5.55
N PRO A 210 0.03 -11.63 4.58
CA PRO A 210 0.58 -12.77 3.85
C PRO A 210 1.95 -12.39 3.31
N ILE A 211 2.97 -13.09 3.80
CA ILE A 211 4.37 -12.79 3.46
C ILE A 211 4.56 -12.96 1.96
N HIS A 212 5.09 -11.91 1.35
CA HIS A 212 5.60 -11.87 -0.01
C HIS A 212 7.05 -12.26 -0.03
#